data_AF-A0A841BBY1-F1
#
_entry.id   AF-A0A841BBY1-F1
#
_cell.length_a   1.000
_cell.length_b   1.000
_cell.length_c   1.000
_cell.angle_alpha   90.00
_cell.angle_beta   90.00
_cell.angle_gamma   90.00
#
_symmetry.space_group_name_H-M   'P 1'
#
loop_
_entity.id
_entity.type
_entity.pdbx_description
1 polymer ?
#
loop_
_entity_poly.entity_id
_entity_poly.type
_entity_poly.pdbx_seq_one_letter_code
_entity_poly.pdbx_strand_id
1 'polypeptide(L)'
;MSAAATNAPQQRANPEKEKTPPKRINVAVGPETIRALEAVIEREGVSLTEAVRRLIGYGEVVYQAVKQDGAEVLLKTGDSTKQVIIL
;
A
#
# COMPACT_ATOMS: atom_id res chain seq x y z
N MET A 1 -19.62 60.58 0.10
CA MET A 1 -20.72 59.59 0.19
C MET A 1 -20.37 58.48 -0.79
N SER A 2 -19.55 57.52 -0.35
CA SER A 2 -19.96 56.20 0.16
C SER A 2 -20.48 55.26 -0.92
N ALA A 3 -19.61 54.36 -1.38
CA ALA A 3 -20.00 53.03 -1.83
C ALA A 3 -18.91 52.06 -1.38
N ALA A 4 -19.15 51.41 -0.24
CA ALA A 4 -18.31 50.36 0.30
C ALA A 4 -18.44 49.12 -0.59
N ALA A 5 -17.34 48.68 -1.19
CA ALA A 5 -17.27 47.36 -1.81
C ALA A 5 -17.09 46.32 -0.69
N THR A 6 -18.18 45.68 -0.32
CA THR A 6 -18.22 44.54 0.59
C THR A 6 -17.47 43.37 -0.03
N ASN A 7 -16.23 43.14 0.41
CA ASN A 7 -15.48 41.92 0.09
C ASN A 7 -16.14 40.74 0.84
N ALA A 8 -16.93 39.95 0.12
CA ALA A 8 -17.38 38.65 0.61
C ALA A 8 -16.16 37.72 0.76
N PRO A 9 -16.02 36.98 1.86
CA PRO A 9 -14.94 36.00 1.97
C PRO A 9 -15.17 34.89 0.96
N GLN A 10 -14.29 34.80 -0.04
CA GLN A 10 -14.14 33.62 -0.88
C GLN A 10 -13.82 32.44 0.04
N GLN A 11 -14.84 31.64 0.30
CA GLN A 11 -14.76 30.37 0.98
C GLN A 11 -13.87 29.47 0.10
N ARG A 12 -12.59 29.39 0.49
CA ARG A 12 -11.63 28.47 -0.12
C ARG A 12 -12.19 27.08 0.12
N ALA A 13 -12.75 26.46 -0.92
CA ALA A 13 -13.05 25.05 -0.90
C ALA A 13 -11.72 24.33 -0.64
N ASN A 14 -11.54 23.84 0.58
CA ASN A 14 -10.40 23.01 0.95
C ASN A 14 -10.75 21.61 0.40
N PRO A 15 -10.09 21.10 -0.65
CA PRO A 15 -10.34 19.75 -1.11
C PRO A 15 -9.56 18.82 -0.18
N GLU A 16 -9.96 18.78 1.09
CA GLU A 16 -9.66 17.62 1.91
C GLU A 16 -10.41 16.47 1.26
N LYS A 17 -9.71 15.75 0.37
CA LYS A 17 -10.12 14.44 -0.12
C LYS A 17 -10.65 13.69 1.09
N GLU A 18 -11.96 13.47 1.10
CA GLU A 18 -12.65 12.68 2.11
C GLU A 18 -11.94 11.33 2.14
N LYS A 19 -11.05 11.14 3.13
CA LYS A 19 -10.29 9.90 3.26
C LYS A 19 -11.29 8.86 3.71
N THR A 20 -11.69 7.98 2.80
CA THR A 20 -12.55 6.85 3.13
C THR A 20 -11.99 6.15 4.37
N PRO A 21 -12.79 5.98 5.43
CA PRO A 21 -12.30 5.38 6.65
C PRO A 21 -11.82 3.95 6.36
N PRO A 22 -10.74 3.49 7.03
CA PRO A 22 -10.20 2.16 6.78
C PRO A 22 -11.24 1.09 7.14
N LYS A 23 -11.49 0.18 6.20
CA LYS A 23 -12.34 -0.99 6.45
C LYS A 23 -11.60 -2.00 7.32
N ARG A 24 -12.21 -2.44 8.41
CA ARG A 24 -11.68 -3.55 9.22
C ARG A 24 -12.04 -4.88 8.57
N ILE A 25 -11.07 -5.79 8.49
CA ILE A 25 -11.22 -7.12 7.91
C ILE A 25 -10.74 -8.12 8.96
N ASN A 26 -11.57 -9.13 9.26
CA ASN A 26 -11.20 -10.25 10.11
C ASN A 26 -10.93 -11.46 9.23
N VAL A 27 -9.74 -12.04 9.33
CA VAL A 27 -9.31 -13.16 8.49
C VAL A 27 -8.58 -14.17 9.36
N ALA A 28 -8.87 -15.46 9.17
CA ALA A 28 -8.07 -16.53 9.74
C ALA A 28 -6.77 -16.67 8.94
N VAL A 29 -5.63 -16.67 9.62
CA VAL A 29 -4.32 -16.78 9.00
C VAL A 29 -3.56 -17.99 9.54
N GLY A 30 -2.81 -18.65 8.67
CA GLY A 30 -1.98 -19.80 9.03
C GLY A 30 -0.67 -19.38 9.70
N PRO A 31 0.08 -20.34 10.26
CA PRO A 31 1.34 -20.08 10.96
C PRO A 31 2.41 -19.44 10.04
N GLU A 32 2.46 -19.83 8.77
CA GLU A 32 3.42 -19.24 7.81
C GLU A 32 3.15 -17.75 7.55
N THR A 33 1.87 -17.36 7.47
CA THR A 33 1.49 -15.94 7.33
C THR A 33 1.87 -15.14 8.56
N ILE A 34 1.68 -15.70 9.77
CA ILE A 34 2.10 -15.06 11.02
C ILE A 34 3.61 -14.85 11.04
N ARG A 35 4.40 -15.87 10.72
CA ARG A 35 5.86 -15.77 10.67
C ARG A 35 6.34 -14.70 9.68
N ALA A 36 5.73 -14.62 8.51
CA ALA A 36 6.07 -13.60 7.52
C ALA A 36 5.78 -12.18 8.04
N LEU A 37 4.67 -12.00 8.75
CA LEU A 37 4.32 -10.71 9.36
C LEU A 37 5.27 -10.34 10.50
N GLU A 38 5.58 -11.29 11.39
CA GLU A 38 6.55 -11.11 12.48
C GLU A 38 7.93 -10.72 11.94
N ALA A 39 8.42 -11.39 10.90
CA ALA A 39 9.70 -11.09 10.28
C ALA A 39 9.77 -9.64 9.75
N VAL A 40 8.68 -9.12 9.17
CA VAL A 40 8.62 -7.72 8.70
C VAL A 40 8.57 -6.75 9.88
N ILE A 41 7.78 -7.06 10.91
CA ILE A 41 7.67 -6.25 12.12
C ILE A 41 9.05 -6.10 12.79
N GLU A 42 9.75 -7.22 13.00
CA GLU A 42 11.05 -7.25 13.67
C GLU A 42 12.13 -6.55 12.85
N ARG A 43 12.19 -6.82 11.54
CA ARG A 43 13.23 -6.27 10.66
C ARG A 43 13.07 -4.77 10.43
N GLU A 44 11.83 -4.30 10.31
CA GLU A 44 11.53 -2.93 9.87
C GLU A 44 11.01 -2.03 11.01
N GLY A 45 10.75 -2.59 12.19
CA GLY A 45 10.27 -1.85 13.35
C GLY A 45 8.86 -1.27 13.16
N VAL A 46 8.00 -1.96 12.41
CA VAL A 46 6.67 -1.47 12.01
C VAL A 46 5.53 -2.17 12.74
N SER A 47 4.34 -1.57 12.75
CA SER A 47 3.14 -2.21 13.31
C SER A 47 2.64 -3.37 12.44
N LEU A 48 1.83 -4.25 13.02
CA LEU A 48 1.14 -5.33 12.29
C LEU A 48 0.35 -4.81 11.07
N THR A 49 -0.38 -3.71 11.24
CA THR A 49 -1.15 -3.09 10.14
C THR A 49 -0.23 -2.63 9.01
N GLU A 50 0.93 -2.05 9.32
CA GLU A 50 1.88 -1.63 8.28
C GLU A 50 2.60 -2.82 7.64
N ALA A 51 2.92 -3.87 8.41
CA ALA A 51 3.47 -5.10 7.87
C ALA A 51 2.51 -5.76 6.86
N VAL A 52 1.22 -5.86 7.20
CA VAL A 52 0.17 -6.35 6.28
C VAL A 52 0.10 -5.48 5.04
N ARG A 53 0.05 -4.15 5.19
CA ARG A 53 -0.02 -3.23 4.05
C ARG A 53 1.17 -3.39 3.11
N ARG A 54 2.39 -3.51 3.63
CA ARG A 54 3.62 -3.67 2.83
C ARG A 54 3.62 -4.99 2.07
N LEU A 55 3.33 -6.10 2.74
CA LEU A 55 3.30 -7.41 2.10
C LEU A 55 2.22 -7.49 1.01
N ILE A 56 1.05 -6.88 1.22
CA ILE A 56 0.02 -6.75 0.17
C ILE A 56 0.54 -5.93 -1.00
N GLY A 57 1.17 -4.78 -0.76
CA GLY A 57 1.73 -3.94 -1.82
C GLY A 57 2.83 -4.65 -2.62
N TYR A 58 3.70 -5.42 -1.97
CA TYR A 58 4.70 -6.24 -2.67
C TYR A 58 4.05 -7.34 -3.51
N GLY A 59 3.01 -8.00 -2.97
CA GLY A 59 2.24 -8.99 -3.70
C GLY A 59 1.49 -8.40 -4.90
N GLU A 60 0.97 -7.17 -4.79
CA GLU A 60 0.29 -6.46 -5.86
C GLU A 60 1.22 -6.21 -7.06
N VAL A 61 2.44 -5.74 -6.82
CA VAL A 61 3.44 -5.53 -7.88
C VAL A 61 3.73 -6.83 -8.63
N VAL A 62 3.95 -7.93 -7.91
CA VAL A 62 4.27 -9.23 -8.50
C VAL A 62 3.07 -9.79 -9.26
N TYR A 63 1.85 -9.65 -8.70
CA TYR A 63 0.62 -10.07 -9.35
C TYR A 63 0.34 -9.33 -10.65
N GLN A 64 0.42 -7.99 -10.65
CA GLN A 64 0.21 -7.17 -11.84
C GLN A 64 1.21 -7.54 -12.95
N ALA A 65 2.50 -7.59 -12.61
CA ALA A 65 3.55 -7.92 -13.57
C ALA A 65 3.30 -9.28 -14.26
N VAL A 66 3.04 -10.33 -13.48
CA VAL A 66 2.93 -11.70 -14.04
C VAL A 66 1.55 -11.98 -14.65
N LYS A 67 0.47 -11.59 -13.96
CA LYS A 67 -0.90 -12.00 -14.34
C LYS A 67 -1.61 -11.00 -15.24
N GLN A 68 -1.24 -9.72 -15.22
CA GLN A 68 -1.88 -8.68 -16.03
C GLN A 68 -1.01 -8.27 -17.21
N ASP A 69 0.27 -8.01 -16.97
CA ASP A 69 1.18 -7.51 -18.00
C ASP A 69 1.89 -8.63 -18.79
N GLY A 70 1.83 -9.87 -18.30
CA GLY A 70 2.52 -11.01 -18.89
C GLY A 70 4.05 -10.91 -18.82
N ALA A 71 4.57 -10.10 -17.89
CA ALA A 71 5.99 -9.90 -17.68
C ALA A 71 6.60 -11.00 -16.80
N GLU A 72 7.91 -11.20 -16.94
CA GLU A 72 8.68 -12.06 -16.05
C GLU A 72 9.24 -11.26 -14.87
N VAL A 73 9.10 -11.81 -13.67
CA VAL A 73 9.73 -11.25 -12.46
C VAL A 73 11.01 -12.03 -12.18
N LEU A 74 12.15 -11.34 -12.24
CA LEU A 74 13.48 -11.90 -12.01
C LEU A 74 14.09 -11.35 -10.71
N LEU A 75 14.54 -12.24 -9.82
CA LEU A 75 15.27 -11.92 -8.61
C LEU A 75 16.76 -12.13 -8.84
N LYS A 76 17.55 -11.06 -8.67
CA LYS A 76 19.01 -11.11 -8.76
C LYS A 76 19.62 -11.10 -7.35
N THR A 77 20.45 -12.09 -7.05
CA THR A 77 21.20 -12.19 -5.79
C THR A 77 22.66 -12.51 -6.11
N GLY A 78 23.54 -11.50 -5.99
CA GLY A 78 24.92 -11.60 -6.46
C GLY A 78 24.94 -11.92 -7.95
N ASP A 79 25.57 -13.04 -8.30
CA ASP A 79 25.66 -13.55 -9.67
C ASP A 79 24.51 -14.52 -10.04
N SER A 80 23.61 -14.82 -9.11
CA SER A 80 22.46 -15.70 -9.38
C SER A 80 21.24 -14.90 -9.84
N THR A 81 20.53 -15.43 -10.83
CA THR A 81 19.22 -14.92 -11.27
C THR A 81 18.19 -16.03 -11.13
N LYS A 82 17.06 -15.75 -10.48
CA LYS A 82 15.94 -16.69 -10.30
C LYS A 82 14.67 -16.07 -10.86
N GLN A 83 13.86 -16.87 -11.55
CA GLN A 83 12.53 -16.44 -11.99
C GLN A 83 11.49 -16.73 -10.91
N VAL A 84 10.60 -15.77 -10.65
CA VAL A 84 9.44 -15.95 -9.79
C VAL A 84 8.27 -16.41 -10.66
N ILE A 85 7.73 -17.59 -10.36
CA ILE A 85 6.57 -18.15 -11.04
C ILE A 85 5.37 -18.08 -10.09
N ILE A 86 4.35 -17.32 -10.47
CA ILE A 86 3.05 -17.34 -9.79
C ILE A 86 2.16 -18.34 -10.54
N LEU A 87 1.94 -19.51 -9.93
CA LEU A 87 1.03 -20.53 -10.44
C LEU A 87 -0.42 -20.04 -10.31
#